data_AF-A0A9D6CDD3-F1
#
_entry.id   AF-A0A9D6CDD3-F1
#
_cell.length_a   1.000
_cell.length_b   1.000
_cell.length_c   1.000
_cell.angle_alpha   90.00
_cell.angle_beta   90.00
_cell.angle_gamma   90.00
#
_symmetry.space_group_name_H-M   'P 1'
#
loop_
_entity.id
_entity.type
_entity.pdbx_description
1 polymer ?
#
loop_
_entity_poly.entity_id
_entity_poly.type
_entity_poly.pdbx_seq_one_letter_code
_entity_poly.pdbx_strand_id
1 'polypeptide(L)'
;MADPRNELADIVVPVAPAAPGAGDGGWMPWAVGGLIALIATALLVGVWYRGRPLRALRKLSAEIAGRHDSVPVLAARLDAWTRVRFQLTRVEATQPPAGVDPAGWAAWAGTLARLRFASPEGASYDDLAHLCRRVRDWKSHA
;
A
#
# COMPACT_ATOMS: atom_id res chain seq x y z
N MET A 1 -34.97 -36.25 77.20
CA MET A 1 -36.03 -36.30 76.17
C MET A 1 -35.41 -35.66 74.94
N ALA A 2 -34.99 -36.50 73.98
CA ALA A 2 -34.14 -36.10 72.87
C ALA A 2 -34.92 -35.24 71.87
N ASP A 3 -34.32 -34.13 71.45
CA ASP A 3 -34.84 -33.20 70.46
C ASP A 3 -34.70 -33.80 69.04
N PRO A 4 -35.79 -34.05 68.31
CA PRO A 4 -35.77 -34.73 67.00
C PRO A 4 -35.27 -33.85 65.84
N ARG A 5 -34.71 -32.67 66.09
CA ARG A 5 -34.22 -31.75 65.04
C ARG A 5 -32.75 -31.94 64.64
N ASN A 6 -32.05 -32.89 65.26
CA ASN A 6 -30.60 -33.07 65.07
C ASN A 6 -30.22 -34.13 64.01
N GLU A 7 -31.19 -34.71 63.27
CA GLU A 7 -30.93 -35.77 62.28
C GLU A 7 -31.02 -35.34 60.80
N LEU A 8 -31.27 -34.04 60.53
CA LEU A 8 -31.26 -33.51 59.16
C LEU A 8 -29.89 -32.94 58.75
N ALA A 9 -28.84 -33.20 59.53
CA ALA A 9 -27.48 -32.75 59.27
C ALA A 9 -26.72 -33.56 58.20
N ASP A 10 -27.31 -34.61 57.60
CA ASP A 10 -26.48 -35.63 56.92
C ASP A 10 -26.82 -35.95 55.45
N ILE A 11 -27.71 -35.21 54.76
CA ILE A 11 -28.05 -35.54 53.36
C ILE A 11 -28.20 -34.30 52.47
N VAL A 12 -27.23 -33.38 52.48
CA VAL A 12 -26.91 -32.59 51.27
C VAL A 12 -25.42 -32.24 51.31
N VAL A 13 -24.59 -33.16 50.81
CA VAL A 13 -23.23 -32.83 50.40
C VAL A 13 -23.35 -31.80 49.26
N PRO A 14 -22.79 -30.58 49.38
CA PRO A 14 -22.65 -29.73 48.21
C PRO A 14 -21.60 -30.38 47.31
N VAL A 15 -22.04 -31.00 46.22
CA VAL A 15 -21.16 -31.28 45.10
C VAL A 15 -20.60 -29.92 44.65
N ALA A 16 -19.33 -29.68 44.94
CA ALA A 16 -18.64 -28.52 44.42
C ALA A 16 -18.70 -28.64 42.89
N PRO A 17 -19.17 -27.63 42.14
CA PRO A 17 -18.96 -27.64 40.71
C PRO A 17 -17.45 -27.71 40.51
N ALA A 18 -16.99 -28.75 39.81
CA ALA A 18 -15.61 -28.84 39.39
C ALA A 18 -15.23 -27.48 38.78
N ALA A 19 -14.25 -26.80 39.38
CA ALA A 19 -13.64 -25.65 38.75
C ALA A 19 -13.28 -26.10 37.33
N PRO A 20 -13.75 -25.43 36.26
CA PRO A 20 -13.26 -25.76 34.93
C PRO A 20 -11.74 -25.66 35.03
N GLY A 21 -11.08 -26.80 34.84
CA GLY A 21 -9.64 -26.88 34.85
C GLY A 21 -9.11 -25.74 33.98
N ALA A 22 -8.08 -25.06 34.47
CA ALA A 22 -7.33 -24.09 33.69
C ALA A 22 -7.00 -24.76 32.35
N GLY A 23 -7.81 -24.44 31.34
CA GLY A 23 -7.75 -25.04 30.03
C GLY A 23 -6.56 -24.44 29.32
N ASP A 24 -5.42 -25.11 29.48
CA ASP A 24 -4.19 -24.82 28.78
C ASP A 24 -4.45 -24.55 27.30
N GLY A 25 -4.03 -23.36 26.83
CA GLY A 25 -3.67 -23.11 25.44
C GLY A 25 -4.78 -22.97 24.39
N GLY A 26 -6.07 -23.03 24.72
CA GLY A 26 -7.15 -23.02 23.72
C GLY A 26 -7.32 -21.72 22.90
N TRP A 27 -6.86 -20.58 23.41
CA TRP A 27 -6.95 -19.27 22.75
C TRP A 27 -5.73 -18.96 21.85
N MET A 28 -4.62 -19.65 22.09
CA MET A 28 -3.35 -19.47 21.39
C MET A 28 -3.44 -19.77 19.88
N PRO A 29 -4.11 -20.84 19.39
CA PRO A 29 -4.21 -21.09 17.94
C PRO A 29 -5.09 -20.07 17.21
N TRP A 30 -6.13 -19.54 17.87
CA TRP A 30 -6.97 -18.48 17.30
C TRP A 30 -6.22 -17.14 17.22
N ALA A 31 -5.42 -16.82 18.24
CA ALA A 31 -4.55 -15.64 18.24
C ALA A 31 -3.47 -15.74 17.15
N VAL A 32 -2.82 -16.90 17.00
CA VAL A 32 -1.82 -17.15 15.95
C VAL A 32 -2.47 -17.12 14.56
N GLY A 33 -3.64 -17.75 14.39
CA GLY A 33 -4.40 -17.71 13.14
C GLY A 33 -4.83 -16.30 12.75
N GLY A 34 -5.32 -15.52 13.71
CA GLY A 34 -5.67 -14.11 13.51
C GLY A 34 -4.46 -13.24 13.12
N LEU A 35 -3.31 -13.44 13.78
CA LEU A 35 -2.08 -12.72 13.46
C LEU A 35 -1.56 -13.06 12.05
N ILE A 36 -1.55 -14.34 11.67
CA ILE A 36 -1.16 -14.77 10.32
C ILE A 36 -2.07 -14.16 9.26
N ALA A 37 -3.39 -14.15 9.51
CA ALA A 37 -4.35 -13.53 8.58
C ALA A 37 -4.13 -12.02 8.43
N LEU A 38 -3.83 -11.31 9.52
CA LEU A 38 -3.51 -9.88 9.49
C LEU A 38 -2.20 -9.61 8.74
N ILE A 39 -1.15 -10.40 8.98
CA ILE A 39 0.13 -10.28 8.26
C ILE A 39 -0.09 -10.56 6.78
N ALA A 40 -0.80 -11.63 6.43
CA ALA A 40 -1.10 -11.97 5.04
C ALA A 40 -1.89 -10.85 4.35
N THR A 41 -2.90 -10.29 5.01
CA THR A 41 -3.68 -9.16 4.50
C THR A 41 -2.82 -7.90 4.34
N ALA A 42 -1.98 -7.58 5.33
CA ALA A 42 -1.07 -6.45 5.27
C ALA A 42 -0.03 -6.59 4.13
N LEU A 43 0.49 -7.81 3.91
CA LEU A 43 1.38 -8.11 2.79
C LEU A 43 0.64 -7.99 1.46
N LEU A 44 -0.58 -8.50 1.35
CA LEU A 44 -1.38 -8.40 0.14
C LEU A 44 -1.68 -6.94 -0.20
N VAL A 45 -2.14 -6.18 0.80
CA VAL A 45 -2.36 -4.73 0.71
C VAL A 45 -1.05 -4.04 0.32
N GLY A 46 0.06 -4.34 0.99
CA GLY A 46 1.38 -3.76 0.69
C GLY A 46 1.85 -4.03 -0.74
N VAL A 47 1.73 -5.27 -1.22
CA VAL A 47 2.03 -5.66 -2.61
C VAL A 47 1.08 -4.96 -3.58
N TRP A 48 -0.19 -4.82 -3.22
CA TRP A 48 -1.18 -4.14 -4.04
C TRP A 48 -0.90 -2.64 -4.16
N TYR A 49 -0.55 -1.98 -3.06
CA TYR A 49 -0.10 -0.59 -3.03
C TYR A 49 1.22 -0.40 -3.79
N ARG A 50 2.16 -1.34 -3.70
CA ARG A 50 3.41 -1.33 -4.50
C ARG A 50 3.18 -1.59 -5.99
N GLY A 51 2.17 -2.38 -6.34
CA GLY A 51 1.82 -2.72 -7.73
C GLY A 51 0.92 -1.70 -8.45
N ARG A 52 0.10 -0.96 -7.70
CA ARG A 52 -0.78 0.11 -8.21
C ARG A 52 -0.07 1.17 -9.06
N PRO A 53 1.08 1.76 -8.65
CA PRO A 53 1.74 2.76 -9.47
C PRO A 53 2.17 2.18 -10.83
N LEU A 54 2.62 0.93 -10.89
CA LEU A 54 3.03 0.34 -12.16
C LEU A 54 1.86 0.11 -13.12
N ARG A 55 0.71 -0.31 -12.58
CA ARG A 55 -0.51 -0.45 -13.38
C ARG A 55 -0.97 0.91 -13.90
N ALA A 56 -0.90 1.96 -13.08
CA ALA A 56 -1.22 3.32 -13.49
C ALA A 56 -0.27 3.84 -14.59
N LEU A 57 1.05 3.61 -14.45
CA LEU A 57 2.03 3.99 -15.46
C LEU A 57 1.81 3.23 -16.79
N ARG A 58 1.45 1.94 -16.73
CA ARG A 58 1.11 1.15 -17.92
C ARG A 58 -0.13 1.69 -18.63
N LYS A 59 -1.18 2.02 -17.87
CA LYS A 59 -2.38 2.67 -18.40
C LYS A 59 -2.03 3.99 -19.06
N LEU A 60 -1.25 4.84 -18.39
CA LEU A 60 -0.80 6.10 -18.96
C LEU A 60 0.01 5.90 -20.24
N SER A 61 0.92 4.92 -20.28
CA SER A 61 1.67 4.61 -21.51
C SER A 61 0.78 4.11 -22.65
N ALA A 62 -0.30 3.38 -22.34
CA ALA A 62 -1.29 2.99 -23.33
C ALA A 62 -2.13 4.19 -23.80
N GLU A 63 -2.51 5.10 -22.89
CA GLU A 63 -3.19 6.36 -23.21
C GLU A 63 -2.35 7.25 -24.12
N ILE A 64 -1.04 7.32 -23.89
CA ILE A 64 -0.06 8.02 -24.73
C ILE A 64 0.02 7.37 -26.12
N ALA A 65 0.13 6.04 -26.19
CA ALA A 65 0.20 5.32 -27.46
C ALA A 65 -1.07 5.49 -28.30
N GLY A 66 -2.24 5.48 -27.64
CA GLY A 66 -3.53 5.75 -28.28
C GLY A 66 -3.84 7.23 -28.49
N ARG A 67 -2.97 8.14 -28.04
CA ARG A 67 -3.16 9.61 -28.11
C ARG A 67 -4.53 10.05 -27.61
N HIS A 68 -5.02 9.41 -26.54
CA HIS A 68 -6.39 9.55 -26.04
C HIS A 68 -6.67 10.92 -25.43
N ASP A 69 -5.63 11.66 -25.07
CA ASP A 69 -5.73 12.92 -24.35
C ASP A 69 -4.56 13.83 -24.74
N SER A 70 -4.67 15.13 -24.49
CA SER A 70 -3.61 16.07 -24.85
C SER A 70 -2.32 15.83 -24.04
N VAL A 71 -1.17 16.10 -24.66
CA VAL A 71 0.14 15.95 -24.01
C VAL A 71 0.23 16.70 -22.66
N PRO A 72 -0.27 17.94 -22.50
CA PRO A 72 -0.26 18.62 -21.21
C PRO A 72 -1.07 17.89 -20.12
N VAL A 73 -2.22 17.31 -20.49
CA VAL A 73 -3.06 16.54 -19.56
C VAL A 73 -2.37 15.25 -19.13
N LEU A 74 -1.79 14.52 -20.08
CA LEU A 74 -1.04 13.29 -19.78
C LEU A 74 0.24 13.58 -18.99
N ALA A 75 0.92 14.69 -19.26
CA ALA A 75 2.06 15.17 -18.47
C ALA A 75 1.67 15.53 -17.03
N ALA A 76 0.52 16.19 -16.83
CA ALA A 76 0.00 16.46 -15.48
C ALA A 76 -0.36 15.17 -14.71
N ARG A 77 -0.88 14.15 -15.40
CA ARG A 77 -1.11 12.81 -14.81
C ARG A 77 0.21 12.13 -14.45
N LEU A 78 1.23 12.24 -15.30
CA LEU A 78 2.56 11.71 -15.00
C LEU A 78 3.18 12.39 -13.77
N ASP A 79 3.04 13.71 -13.64
CA ASP A 79 3.46 14.47 -12.46
C ASP A 79 2.78 13.95 -11.17
N ALA A 80 1.45 13.86 -11.18
CA ALA A 80 0.69 13.38 -10.03
C ALA A 80 1.08 11.95 -9.65
N TRP A 81 1.27 11.09 -10.65
CA TRP A 81 1.74 9.74 -10.44
C TRP A 81 3.14 9.69 -9.80
N THR A 82 4.07 10.50 -10.29
CA THR A 82 5.45 10.58 -9.77
C THR A 82 5.46 11.06 -8.33
N ARG A 83 4.64 12.06 -7.98
CA ARG A 83 4.47 12.53 -6.60
C ARG A 83 4.00 11.41 -5.67
N VAL A 84 2.96 10.69 -6.05
CA VAL A 84 2.46 9.56 -5.25
C VAL A 84 3.49 8.44 -5.15
N ARG A 85 4.19 8.12 -6.25
CA ARG A 85 5.16 7.02 -6.30
C ARG A 85 6.38 7.27 -5.43
N PHE A 86 6.89 8.49 -5.40
CA PHE A 86 8.08 8.87 -4.64
C PHE A 86 7.76 9.60 -3.34
N GLN A 87 6.49 9.67 -2.95
CA GLN A 87 6.01 10.40 -1.77
C GLN A 87 6.48 11.86 -1.74
N LEU A 88 6.51 12.51 -2.90
CA LEU A 88 6.95 13.88 -3.05
C LEU A 88 5.76 14.83 -2.95
N THR A 89 5.93 15.92 -2.20
CA THR A 89 4.95 17.03 -2.20
C THR A 89 4.89 17.69 -3.58
N ARG A 90 6.05 17.82 -4.24
CA ARG A 90 6.21 18.40 -5.58
C ARG A 90 7.35 17.74 -6.34
N VAL A 91 7.23 17.67 -7.68
CA VAL A 91 8.35 17.31 -8.56
C VAL A 91 9.23 18.54 -8.73
N GLU A 92 10.39 18.57 -8.07
CA GLU A 92 11.37 19.65 -8.19
C GLU A 92 12.69 19.11 -8.72
N ALA A 93 13.26 19.78 -9.73
CA ALA A 93 14.49 19.34 -10.39
C ALA A 93 15.70 19.29 -9.43
N THR A 94 15.69 20.12 -8.38
CA THR A 94 16.74 20.21 -7.36
C THR A 94 16.63 19.16 -6.26
N GLN A 95 15.51 18.44 -6.17
CA GLN A 95 15.24 17.47 -5.11
C GLN A 95 14.96 16.09 -5.72
N PRO A 96 16.02 15.33 -6.07
CA PRO A 96 15.85 13.96 -6.54
C PRO A 96 15.41 13.03 -5.40
N PRO A 97 14.53 12.04 -5.68
CA PRO A 97 14.21 10.99 -4.73
C PRO A 97 15.42 10.08 -4.46
N ALA A 98 15.45 9.47 -3.29
CA ALA A 98 16.54 8.56 -2.89
C ALA A 98 16.71 7.41 -3.91
N GLY A 99 17.96 7.14 -4.30
CA GLY A 99 18.30 6.09 -5.27
C GLY A 99 18.14 6.48 -6.75
N VAL A 100 17.80 7.74 -7.06
CA VAL A 100 17.75 8.25 -8.43
C VAL A 100 18.91 9.21 -8.68
N ASP A 101 19.54 9.10 -9.86
CA ASP A 101 20.60 10.00 -10.30
C ASP A 101 20.11 11.47 -10.34
N PRO A 102 20.77 12.41 -9.62
CA PRO A 102 20.36 13.81 -9.56
C PRO A 102 20.28 14.50 -10.93
N ALA A 103 21.26 14.25 -11.81
CA ALA A 103 21.29 14.87 -13.13
C ALA A 103 20.17 14.35 -14.04
N GLY A 104 19.98 13.02 -14.05
CA GLY A 104 18.89 12.35 -14.76
C GLY A 104 17.51 12.79 -14.27
N TRP A 105 17.34 12.99 -12.97
CA TRP A 105 16.12 13.52 -12.38
C TRP A 105 15.86 14.97 -12.81
N ALA A 106 16.83 15.86 -12.69
CA ALA A 106 16.68 17.27 -13.05
C ALA A 106 16.29 17.44 -14.52
N ALA A 107 16.95 16.71 -15.43
CA ALA A 107 16.64 16.73 -16.86
C ALA A 107 15.23 16.18 -17.15
N TRP A 108 14.82 15.13 -16.43
CA TRP A 108 13.49 14.54 -16.54
C TRP A 108 12.40 15.51 -16.05
N ALA A 109 12.58 16.11 -14.87
CA ALA A 109 11.64 17.08 -14.28
C ALA A 109 11.50 18.33 -15.15
N GLY A 110 12.61 18.84 -15.71
CA GLY A 110 12.59 19.97 -16.64
C GLY A 110 11.82 19.66 -17.92
N THR A 111 12.00 18.47 -18.49
CA THR A 111 11.25 18.04 -19.68
C THR A 111 9.76 17.84 -19.37
N LEU A 112 9.43 17.25 -18.22
CA LEU A 112 8.04 17.12 -17.79
C LEU A 112 7.36 18.49 -17.63
N ALA A 113 8.03 19.45 -16.99
CA ALA A 113 7.51 20.79 -16.80
C ALA A 113 7.26 21.48 -18.16
N ARG A 114 8.21 21.35 -19.10
CA ARG A 114 8.02 21.86 -20.47
C ARG A 114 6.79 21.27 -21.13
N LEU A 115 6.62 19.93 -21.12
CA LEU A 115 5.46 19.29 -21.75
C LEU A 115 4.13 19.64 -21.08
N ARG A 116 4.13 19.87 -19.76
CA ARG A 116 2.92 20.26 -19.01
C ARG A 116 2.44 21.66 -19.36
N PHE A 117 3.35 22.55 -19.73
CA PHE A 117 3.07 23.94 -20.05
C PHE A 117 3.31 24.28 -21.53
N ALA A 118 3.57 23.28 -22.36
CA ALA A 118 3.80 23.48 -23.79
C ALA A 118 2.49 23.85 -24.49
N SER A 119 2.59 24.77 -25.45
CA SER A 119 1.55 24.92 -26.48
C SER A 119 1.41 23.61 -27.27
N PRO A 120 0.24 23.33 -27.85
CA PRO A 120 -0.02 22.06 -28.56
C PRO A 120 1.01 21.72 -29.64
N GLU A 121 1.61 22.73 -30.29
CA GLU A 121 2.63 22.58 -31.33
C GLU A 121 4.01 22.16 -30.79
N GLY A 122 4.33 22.46 -29.53
CA GLY A 122 5.58 22.08 -28.88
C GLY A 122 5.48 20.81 -28.05
N ALA A 123 4.30 20.18 -28.01
CA ALA A 123 4.01 19.07 -27.12
C ALA A 123 4.18 17.73 -27.85
N SER A 124 5.25 17.01 -27.54
CA SER A 124 5.58 15.73 -28.19
C SER A 124 5.11 14.53 -27.36
N TYR A 125 4.30 13.66 -27.96
CA TYR A 125 3.94 12.37 -27.37
C TYR A 125 5.16 11.44 -27.22
N ASP A 126 6.15 11.56 -28.12
CA ASP A 126 7.38 10.76 -28.06
C ASP A 126 8.23 11.14 -26.86
N ASP A 127 8.37 12.43 -26.57
CA ASP A 127 9.05 12.92 -25.38
C ASP A 127 8.36 12.42 -24.11
N LEU A 128 7.01 12.46 -24.09
CA LEU A 128 6.23 11.95 -22.96
C LEU A 128 6.39 10.42 -22.79
N ALA A 129 6.46 9.66 -23.88
CA ALA A 129 6.75 8.23 -23.86
C ALA A 129 8.18 7.94 -23.37
N HIS A 130 9.16 8.77 -23.75
CA HIS A 130 10.53 8.73 -23.23
C HIS A 130 10.58 9.00 -21.71
N LEU A 131 9.81 9.98 -21.21
CA LEU A 131 9.69 10.23 -19.78
C LEU A 131 9.13 9.00 -19.04
N CYS A 132 8.08 8.38 -19.57
CA CYS A 132 7.48 7.17 -18.98
C CYS A 132 8.43 5.98 -18.96
N ARG A 133 9.33 5.85 -19.96
CA ARG A 133 10.39 4.84 -19.97
C ARG A 133 11.44 5.12 -18.90
N ARG A 134 11.98 6.34 -18.85
CA ARG A 134 13.02 6.71 -17.89
C ARG A 134 12.61 6.47 -16.44
N VAL A 135 11.37 6.82 -16.05
CA VAL A 135 10.91 6.54 -14.67
C VAL A 135 10.69 5.05 -14.40
N ARG A 136 10.38 4.27 -15.43
CA ARG A 136 10.26 2.80 -15.31
C ARG A 136 11.61 2.18 -15.03
N ASP A 137 12.67 2.69 -15.66
CA ASP A 137 14.04 2.17 -15.51
C ASP A 137 14.61 2.48 -14.11
N TRP A 138 14.16 3.56 -13.47
CA TRP A 138 14.50 3.82 -12.05
C TRP A 138 13.91 2.79 -11.09
N LYS A 139 12.86 2.06 -11.48
CA LYS A 139 12.34 0.95 -10.69
C LYS A 139 13.26 -0.29 -10.76
N SER A 140 13.93 -0.54 -11.88
CA SER A 140 14.75 -1.76 -12.00
C SER A 140 16.05 -1.68 -11.21
N HIS A 141 16.41 -0.50 -10.69
CA HIS A 141 17.66 -0.25 -9.97
C HIS A 141 17.46 0.04 -8.46
N ALA A 142 16.22 0.03 -7.96
CA ALA A 142 15.86 0.30 -6.56
C ALA A 142 15.10 -0.89 -5.95
#